data_AF-A0A936ATM8-F1
#
_entry.id   AF-A0A936ATM8-F1
#
_cell.length_a   1.000
_cell.length_b   1.000
_cell.length_c   1.000
_cell.angle_alpha   90.00
_cell.angle_beta   90.00
_cell.angle_gamma   90.00
#
_symmetry.space_group_name_H-M   'P 1'
#
loop_
_entity.id
_entity.type
_entity.pdbx_description
1 polymer ?
#
loop_
_entity_poly.entity_id
_entity_poly.type
_entity_poly.pdbx_seq_one_letter_code
_entity_poly.pdbx_strand_id
1 'polypeptide(L)'
;MGRSTGFWREPRTIIPLDDRFHVRRSLRKFTGKSGYQISFDTDFPAVIRACARHDEVDDEEVWLSEEMINLYIELFSRGFAHSVEVSQDGMLVGGLYGHRFKRRSFWESMFSRAT
;
A
#
# COMPACT_ATOMS: atom_id res chain seq x y z
N MET A 1 7.72 -28.94 9.35
CA MET A 1 6.31 -28.70 8.99
C MET A 1 5.77 -27.65 9.96
N GLY A 2 5.99 -26.37 9.66
CA GLY A 2 5.70 -25.26 10.57
C GLY A 2 4.20 -25.08 10.73
N ARG A 3 3.71 -25.04 11.97
CA ARG A 3 2.32 -24.71 12.26
C ARG A 3 2.11 -23.23 11.94
N SER A 4 1.33 -22.93 10.90
CA SER A 4 0.81 -21.60 10.66
C SER A 4 -0.28 -21.29 11.69
N THR A 5 0.07 -20.68 12.82
CA THR A 5 -0.89 -20.07 13.73
C THR A 5 -1.25 -18.69 13.18
N GLY A 6 -2.34 -18.59 12.42
CA GLY A 6 -2.94 -17.31 12.04
C GLY A 6 -4.00 -16.89 13.05
N PHE A 7 -3.87 -15.69 13.62
CA PHE A 7 -4.92 -15.05 14.40
C PHE A 7 -5.68 -14.06 13.50
N TRP A 8 -7.00 -14.16 13.44
CA TRP A 8 -7.85 -13.30 12.62
C TRP A 8 -8.75 -12.47 13.54
N ARG A 9 -8.73 -11.13 13.45
CA ARG A 9 -9.64 -10.27 14.23
C ARG A 9 -11.04 -10.26 13.63
N GLU A 10 -12.03 -10.43 14.49
CA GLU A 10 -13.42 -10.10 14.23
C GLU A 10 -13.88 -9.00 15.21
N PRO A 11 -14.58 -7.95 14.74
CA PRO A 11 -14.96 -7.68 13.35
C PRO A 11 -13.79 -7.20 12.47
N ARG A 12 -13.93 -7.34 11.15
CA ARG A 12 -12.97 -6.83 10.15
C ARG A 12 -13.21 -5.35 9.88
N THR A 13 -12.13 -4.58 9.80
CA THR A 13 -12.19 -3.18 9.35
C THR A 13 -12.45 -3.13 7.85
N ILE A 14 -13.48 -2.37 7.45
CA ILE A 14 -13.79 -2.08 6.05
C ILE A 14 -13.88 -0.58 5.86
N ILE A 15 -13.40 -0.08 4.72
CA ILE A 15 -13.65 1.31 4.29
C ILE A 15 -14.78 1.24 3.26
N PRO A 16 -16.03 1.60 3.63
CA PRO A 16 -17.12 1.63 2.68
C PRO A 16 -16.87 2.76 1.68
N LEU A 17 -17.06 2.48 0.39
CA LEU A 17 -16.92 3.43 -0.71
C LEU A 17 -18.27 3.96 -1.20
N ASP A 18 -19.28 3.93 -0.33
CA ASP A 18 -20.60 4.53 -0.56
C ASP A 18 -20.65 5.97 -0.02
N ASP A 19 -21.85 6.48 0.24
CA ASP A 19 -22.10 7.82 0.78
C ASP A 19 -21.46 8.09 2.15
N ARG A 20 -21.00 7.04 2.86
CA ARG A 20 -20.25 7.17 4.11
C ARG A 20 -18.78 7.51 3.90
N PHE A 21 -18.24 7.34 2.69
CA PHE A 21 -16.85 7.67 2.41
C PHE A 21 -16.63 9.19 2.41
N HIS A 22 -15.95 9.69 3.44
CA HIS A 22 -15.75 11.12 3.62
C HIS A 22 -14.31 11.55 3.32
N VAL A 23 -14.13 12.28 2.22
CA VAL A 23 -12.86 12.98 1.94
C VAL A 23 -12.95 14.41 2.46
N ARG A 24 -12.07 14.75 3.42
CA ARG A 24 -12.03 16.10 4.01
C ARG A 24 -11.84 17.17 2.92
N ARG A 25 -12.55 18.30 3.06
CA ARG A 25 -12.45 19.42 2.11
C ARG A 25 -11.03 19.96 1.96
N SER A 26 -10.25 19.98 3.04
CA SER A 26 -8.83 20.38 3.02
C SER A 26 -8.00 19.44 2.15
N LEU A 27 -8.20 18.12 2.27
CA LEU A 27 -7.49 17.12 1.47
C LEU A 27 -7.79 17.27 -0.02
N ARG A 28 -9.07 17.49 -0.41
CA ARG A 28 -9.44 17.75 -1.81
C ARG A 28 -8.77 19.00 -2.39
N LYS A 29 -8.61 20.06 -1.58
CA LYS A 29 -7.91 21.28 -2.01
C LYS A 29 -6.41 21.04 -2.12
N PHE A 30 -5.85 20.30 -1.18
CA PHE A 30 -4.44 19.98 -1.12
C PHE A 30 -4.00 19.13 -2.32
N THR A 31 -4.73 18.08 -2.67
CA THR A 31 -4.40 17.20 -3.81
C THR A 31 -4.34 17.95 -5.14
N GLY A 32 -5.11 19.04 -5.31
CA GLY A 32 -5.06 19.87 -6.51
C GLY A 32 -3.91 20.89 -6.54
N LYS A 33 -3.18 21.07 -5.43
CA LYS A 33 -2.12 22.08 -5.29
C LYS A 33 -0.76 21.50 -4.91
N SER A 34 -0.68 20.26 -4.44
CA SER A 34 0.54 19.66 -3.91
C SER A 34 1.61 19.35 -4.97
N GLY A 35 1.22 19.33 -6.26
CA GLY A 35 2.11 18.92 -7.34
C GLY A 35 2.41 17.42 -7.34
N TYR A 36 1.66 16.63 -6.57
CA TYR A 36 1.79 15.17 -6.56
C TYR A 36 1.30 14.56 -7.87
N GLN A 37 2.06 13.58 -8.34
CA GLN A 37 1.72 12.75 -9.48
C GLN A 37 1.32 11.37 -8.94
N ILE A 38 0.18 10.87 -9.40
CA ILE A 38 -0.35 9.57 -9.01
C ILE A 38 -0.25 8.64 -10.21
N SER A 39 0.39 7.50 -10.02
CA SER A 39 0.40 6.41 -10.99
C SER A 39 -0.08 5.12 -10.34
N PHE A 40 -0.29 4.12 -11.19
CA PHE A 40 -0.75 2.79 -10.78
C PHE A 40 0.13 1.76 -11.46
N ASP A 41 0.53 0.73 -10.72
CA ASP A 41 1.24 -0.43 -11.24
C ASP A 41 2.52 -0.08 -12.02
N THR A 42 3.17 1.05 -11.70
CA THR A 42 4.39 1.49 -12.41
C THR A 42 5.67 1.01 -11.74
N ASP A 43 5.69 0.92 -10.41
CA ASP A 43 6.86 0.45 -9.65
C ASP A 43 6.43 -0.26 -8.35
N PHE A 44 5.72 -1.37 -8.52
CA PHE A 44 5.28 -2.21 -7.41
C PHE A 44 6.42 -2.65 -6.49
N PRO A 45 7.60 -3.10 -7.00
CA PRO A 45 8.72 -3.51 -6.14
C PRO A 45 9.24 -2.36 -5.25
N ALA A 46 9.26 -1.11 -5.74
CA ALA A 46 9.64 0.02 -4.90
C ALA A 46 8.61 0.29 -3.79
N VAL A 47 7.32 0.24 -4.12
CA VAL A 47 6.23 0.49 -3.16
C VAL A 47 6.23 -0.54 -2.03
N ILE A 48 6.27 -1.84 -2.35
CA ILE A 48 6.21 -2.89 -1.30
C ILE A 48 7.45 -2.84 -0.40
N ARG A 49 8.64 -2.57 -0.95
CA ARG A 49 9.86 -2.40 -0.14
C ARG A 49 9.80 -1.16 0.74
N ALA A 50 9.22 -0.07 0.25
CA ALA A 50 9.00 1.12 1.05
C ALA A 50 7.92 0.89 2.14
N CYS A 51 6.91 0.05 1.90
CA CYS A 51 5.94 -0.34 2.93
C CYS A 51 6.52 -1.32 3.96
N ALA A 52 7.50 -2.14 3.57
CA ALA A 52 8.19 -3.07 4.45
C ALA A 52 9.10 -2.32 5.43
N ARG A 53 9.77 -1.27 4.95
CA ARG A 53 10.71 -0.44 5.73
C ARG A 53 9.97 0.73 6.35
N HIS A 54 9.72 0.66 7.66
CA HIS A 54 9.30 1.83 8.40
C HIS A 54 10.56 2.63 8.77
N ASP A 55 10.68 3.88 8.34
CA ASP A 55 11.89 4.71 8.51
C ASP A 55 12.26 4.97 10.00
N GLU A 56 11.45 4.49 10.95
CA GLU A 56 11.61 4.62 12.40
C GLU A 56 12.05 3.32 13.11
N VAL A 57 12.32 2.25 12.37
CA VAL A 57 12.55 0.92 12.96
C VAL A 57 13.85 0.31 12.43
N ASP A 58 14.64 -0.28 13.33
CA ASP A 58 15.87 -1.02 12.98
C ASP A 58 15.55 -2.15 11.98
N ASP A 59 16.51 -2.45 11.07
CA ASP A 59 16.35 -3.45 9.99
C ASP A 59 15.92 -4.87 10.49
N GLU A 60 16.00 -5.15 11.79
CA GLU A 60 15.59 -6.41 12.41
C GLU A 60 14.06 -6.54 12.64
N GLU A 61 13.26 -5.48 12.46
CA GLU A 61 11.81 -5.46 12.69
C GLU A 61 10.99 -5.20 11.41
N VAL A 62 11.58 -5.39 10.23
CA VAL A 62 10.85 -5.36 8.95
C VAL A 62 9.75 -6.44 8.97
N TRP A 63 8.48 -6.01 9.05
CA TRP A 63 7.33 -6.91 9.21
C TRP A 63 7.05 -7.80 7.97
N LEU A 64 7.67 -7.50 6.83
CA LEU A 64 7.63 -8.27 5.59
C LEU A 64 8.99 -8.91 5.32
N SER A 65 9.05 -10.24 5.33
CA SER A 65 10.25 -10.95 4.89
C SER A 65 10.47 -10.78 3.38
N GLU A 66 11.73 -10.93 2.93
CA GLU A 66 12.06 -10.94 1.50
C GLU A 66 11.33 -12.04 0.72
N GLU A 67 11.04 -13.18 1.35
CA GLU A 67 10.21 -14.24 0.77
C GLU A 67 8.79 -13.73 0.45
N MET A 68 8.17 -13.03 1.41
CA MET A 68 6.84 -12.43 1.21
C MET A 68 6.86 -11.33 0.16
N ILE A 69 7.90 -10.48 0.14
CA ILE A 69 8.07 -9.44 -0.88
C ILE A 69 8.12 -10.06 -2.28
N ASN A 70 8.95 -11.10 -2.47
CA ASN A 70 9.07 -11.78 -3.76
C ASN A 70 7.76 -12.44 -4.19
N LEU A 71 7.02 -13.05 -3.25
CA LEU A 71 5.70 -13.61 -3.53
C LEU A 71 4.71 -12.54 -4.02
N TYR A 72 4.68 -11.37 -3.39
CA TYR A 72 3.82 -10.27 -3.84
C TYR A 72 4.23 -9.71 -5.20
N ILE A 73 5.52 -9.63 -5.50
CA ILE A 73 6.04 -9.25 -6.83
C ILE A 73 5.60 -10.28 -7.89
N GLU A 74 5.62 -11.57 -7.56
CA GLU A 74 5.09 -12.61 -8.43
C GLU A 74 3.56 -12.49 -8.63
N LEU A 75 2.82 -12.14 -7.59
CA LEU A 75 1.38 -11.87 -7.70
C LEU A 75 1.10 -10.63 -8.55
N PHE A 76 1.93 -9.60 -8.47
CA PHE A 76 1.86 -8.41 -9.31
C PHE A 76 2.09 -8.76 -10.79
N SER A 77 3.13 -9.54 -11.10
CA SER A 77 3.41 -9.96 -12.49
C SER A 77 2.31 -10.82 -13.11
N ARG A 78 1.50 -11.47 -12.26
CA ARG A 78 0.31 -12.25 -12.64
C ARG A 78 -0.99 -11.42 -12.66
N GLY A 79 -0.93 -10.13 -12.35
CA GLY A 79 -2.09 -9.22 -12.36
C GLY A 79 -3.04 -9.36 -11.17
N PHE A 80 -2.58 -9.95 -10.06
CA PHE A 80 -3.37 -10.11 -8.83
C PHE A 80 -3.08 -9.05 -7.77
N ALA A 81 -1.82 -8.60 -7.69
CA ALA A 81 -1.41 -7.50 -6.82
C ALA A 81 -1.32 -6.20 -7.62
N HIS A 82 -1.54 -5.07 -6.93
CA HIS A 82 -1.56 -3.74 -7.51
C HIS A 82 -0.90 -2.74 -6.56
N SER A 83 -0.33 -1.68 -7.12
CA SER A 83 0.24 -0.55 -6.38
C SER A 83 -0.38 0.77 -6.83
N VAL A 84 -0.39 1.72 -5.91
CA VAL A 84 -0.57 3.14 -6.19
C VAL A 84 0.71 3.83 -5.77
N GLU A 85 1.33 4.56 -6.70
CA GLU A 85 2.52 5.36 -6.44
C GLU A 85 2.14 6.84 -6.34
N VAL A 86 2.75 7.53 -5.38
CA VAL A 86 2.70 8.99 -5.27
C VAL A 86 4.10 9.53 -5.42
N SER A 87 4.33 10.30 -6.48
CA SER A 87 5.62 10.96 -6.72
C SER A 87 5.51 12.48 -6.67
N GLN A 88 6.61 13.12 -6.29
CA GLN A 88 6.79 14.56 -6.31
C GLN A 88 8.19 14.84 -6.85
N ASP A 89 8.30 15.75 -7.83
CA ASP A 89 9.57 16.10 -8.48
C ASP A 89 10.38 14.89 -8.98
N GLY A 90 9.67 13.85 -9.47
CA GLY A 90 10.27 12.61 -9.98
C GLY A 90 10.67 11.60 -8.90
N MET A 91 10.46 11.90 -7.62
CA MET A 91 10.80 11.01 -6.50
C MET A 91 9.55 10.35 -5.94
N LEU A 92 9.64 9.05 -5.63
CA LEU A 92 8.58 8.30 -4.95
C LEU A 92 8.48 8.72 -3.48
N VAL A 93 7.42 9.44 -3.12
CA VAL A 93 7.21 10.03 -1.79
C VAL A 93 6.09 9.35 -0.99
N GLY A 94 5.33 8.47 -1.61
CA GLY A 94 4.31 7.69 -0.92
C GLY A 94 3.75 6.61 -1.83
N GLY A 95 2.94 5.74 -1.23
CA GLY A 95 2.28 4.71 -1.99
C GLY A 95 1.61 3.69 -1.11
N LEU A 96 0.85 2.80 -1.76
CA LEU A 96 0.18 1.70 -1.10
C LEU A 96 0.10 0.51 -2.04
N TYR A 97 0.17 -0.70 -1.49
CA TYR A 97 0.02 -1.92 -2.28
C TYR A 97 -1.09 -2.80 -1.72
N GLY A 98 -1.63 -3.63 -2.59
CA GLY A 98 -2.72 -4.51 -2.24
C GLY A 98 -3.01 -5.51 -3.34
N HIS A 99 -4.13 -6.21 -3.20
CA HIS A 99 -4.58 -7.16 -4.19
C HIS A 99 -6.09 -7.04 -4.39
N ARG A 100 -6.54 -7.38 -5.60
CA ARG A 100 -7.96 -7.34 -5.95
C ARG A 100 -8.50 -8.75 -6.11
N PHE A 101 -9.56 -9.05 -5.39
CA PHE A 101 -10.32 -10.29 -5.57
C PHE A 101 -11.76 -9.97 -5.95
N LYS A 102 -12.15 -10.31 -7.19
CA LYS A 102 -13.45 -9.97 -7.77
C LYS A 102 -13.73 -8.46 -7.65
N ARG A 103 -14.81 -8.08 -6.97
CA ARG A 103 -15.25 -6.68 -6.79
C ARG A 103 -14.77 -6.08 -5.46
N ARG A 104 -13.74 -6.66 -4.84
CA ARG A 104 -13.20 -6.23 -3.55
C ARG A 104 -11.70 -6.02 -3.68
N SER A 105 -11.21 -4.95 -3.07
CA SER A 105 -9.79 -4.65 -2.98
C SER A 105 -9.35 -4.76 -1.54
N PHE A 106 -8.22 -5.39 -1.32
CA PHE A 106 -7.56 -5.55 -0.05
C PHE A 106 -6.25 -4.78 -0.14
N TRP A 107 -6.20 -3.64 0.55
CA TRP A 107 -4.97 -2.84 0.65
C TRP A 107 -4.24 -3.28 1.90
N GLU A 108 -3.00 -3.74 1.71
CA GLU A 108 -2.22 -4.41 2.75
C GLU A 108 -1.47 -3.40 3.61
N SER A 109 -0.77 -2.47 2.97
CA SER A 109 0.00 -1.44 3.67
C SER A 109 0.21 -0.21 2.79
N MET A 110 0.67 0.86 3.43
CA MET A 110 0.99 2.14 2.81
C MET A 110 2.20 2.78 3.50
N PHE A 111 2.87 3.69 2.80
CA PHE A 111 3.92 4.53 3.36
C PHE A 111 3.76 5.99 2.88
N SER A 112 4.30 6.93 3.65
CA SER A 112 4.32 8.36 3.32
C SER A 112 5.61 8.99 3.82
N ARG A 113 6.29 9.73 2.95
CA ARG A 113 7.56 10.45 3.22
C ARG A 113 7.46 11.96 2.97
N ALA A 114 6.29 12.43 2.54
CA ALA A 114 5.99 13.85 2.32
C ALA A 114 4.70 14.26 3.05
N THR A 115 4.43 15.57 3.12
CA THR A 115 3.27 16.18 3.79
C THR A 115 2.51 17.13 2.87
#